data_AF-A0A7S3JMC3-F1
#
_entry.id   AF-A0A7S3JMC3-F1
#
_cell.length_a   1.000
_cell.length_b   1.000
_cell.length_c   1.000
_cell.angle_alpha   90.00
_cell.angle_beta   90.00
_cell.angle_gamma   90.00
#
_symmetry.space_group_name_H-M   'P 1'
#
loop_
_entity.id
_entity.type
_entity.pdbx_description
1 polymer ?
#
loop_
_entity_poly.entity_id
_entity_poly.type
_entity_poly.pdbx_seq_one_letter_code
_entity_poly.pdbx_strand_id
1 'polypeptide(L)'
;DYDQSVFTDNQNIDNQHEYNKHENLQSYDPRRQPHSFFYLGVTGQIESLKYANTDGISVKYEFLAGSRWKLVEGKNKGQSQFGFKSKGFNREIVWNFPFDVTYASTNVKEWPQIVIYC
;
A
#
# COMPACT_ATOMS: atom_id res chain seq x y z
N ASP A 1 33.13 8.26 54.27
CA ASP A 1 31.98 7.54 53.72
C ASP A 1 32.19 7.27 52.24
N TYR A 2 32.53 6.04 51.90
CA TYR A 2 32.56 5.60 50.50
C TYR A 2 31.11 5.45 50.03
N ASP A 3 30.78 6.13 48.94
CA ASP A 3 29.42 6.23 48.43
C ASP A 3 28.97 4.88 47.83
N GLN A 4 28.19 4.12 48.61
CA GLN A 4 27.67 2.81 48.21
C GLN A 4 26.76 2.91 46.98
N SER A 5 26.16 4.06 46.73
CA SER A 5 25.26 4.29 45.59
C SER A 5 25.98 4.10 44.25
N VAL A 6 27.19 4.67 44.12
CA VAL A 6 28.04 4.60 42.93
C VAL A 6 28.48 3.16 42.62
N PHE A 7 28.72 2.34 43.64
CA PHE A 7 29.05 0.93 43.46
C PHE A 7 27.87 0.10 42.92
N THR A 8 26.66 0.34 43.42
CA THR A 8 25.44 -0.31 42.91
C THR A 8 25.11 0.10 41.48
N ASP A 9 25.30 1.37 41.12
CA ASP A 9 25.02 1.86 39.76
C ASP A 9 25.96 1.25 38.73
N ASN A 10 27.25 1.15 39.04
CA ASN A 10 28.23 0.49 38.15
C ASN A 10 27.90 -1.00 37.94
N GLN A 11 27.50 -1.71 39.00
CA GLN A 11 27.07 -3.11 38.90
C GLN A 11 25.81 -3.25 38.03
N ASN A 12 24.87 -2.32 38.10
CA ASN A 12 23.67 -2.33 37.27
C ASN A 12 23.99 -2.08 35.79
N ILE A 13 24.92 -1.18 35.49
CA ILE A 13 25.37 -0.87 34.13
C ILE A 13 26.10 -2.07 33.52
N ASP A 14 26.99 -2.71 34.28
CA ASP A 14 27.74 -3.89 33.83
C ASP A 14 26.79 -5.06 33.53
N ASN A 15 25.84 -5.32 34.42
CA ASN A 15 24.80 -6.33 34.20
C ASN A 15 23.98 -6.01 32.94
N GLN A 16 23.53 -4.77 32.75
CA GLN A 16 22.78 -4.35 31.57
C GLN A 16 23.59 -4.53 30.28
N HIS A 17 24.88 -4.20 30.28
CA HIS A 17 25.76 -4.43 29.13
C HIS A 17 25.92 -5.93 28.82
N GLU A 18 25.99 -6.77 29.85
CA GLU A 18 26.09 -8.22 29.69
C GLU A 18 24.79 -8.82 29.12
N TYR A 19 23.61 -8.41 29.63
CA TYR A 19 22.30 -8.80 29.06
C TYR A 19 22.18 -8.40 27.58
N ASN A 20 22.51 -7.15 27.25
CA ASN A 20 22.45 -6.66 25.87
C ASN A 20 23.42 -7.41 24.96
N LYS A 21 24.61 -7.76 25.45
CA LYS A 21 25.59 -8.54 24.68
C LYS A 21 25.05 -9.95 24.39
N HIS A 22 24.38 -10.58 25.35
CA HIS A 22 23.82 -11.93 25.19
C HIS A 22 22.64 -11.95 24.21
N GLU A 23 21.78 -10.92 24.19
CA GLU A 23 20.73 -10.78 23.16
C GLU A 23 21.30 -10.59 21.76
N ASN A 24 22.32 -9.75 21.60
CA ASN A 24 22.94 -9.49 20.29
C ASN A 24 23.75 -10.68 19.74
N LEU A 25 24.14 -11.62 20.59
CA LEU A 25 24.86 -12.85 20.20
C LEU A 25 23.92 -14.03 19.96
N GLN A 26 22.61 -13.89 20.15
CA GLN A 26 21.68 -14.96 19.81
C GLN A 26 21.74 -15.22 18.29
N SER A 27 21.88 -16.50 17.92
CA SER A 27 21.86 -16.90 16.52
C SER A 27 20.55 -16.48 15.88
N TYR A 28 20.61 -15.56 14.91
CA TYR A 28 19.45 -15.12 14.14
C TYR A 28 18.83 -16.31 13.39
N ASP A 29 17.61 -16.71 13.76
CA ASP A 29 16.83 -17.71 13.02
C ASP A 29 15.93 -16.98 12.02
N PRO A 30 16.28 -16.95 10.71
CA PRO A 30 15.52 -16.22 9.70
C PRO A 30 14.08 -16.74 9.54
N ARG A 31 13.78 -17.97 10.01
CA ARG A 31 12.45 -18.58 9.94
C ARG A 31 11.51 -18.14 11.08
N ARG A 32 12.05 -17.50 12.12
CA ARG A 32 11.26 -16.97 13.25
C ARG A 32 10.77 -15.55 13.00
N GLN A 33 11.18 -14.92 11.90
CA GLN A 33 10.65 -13.60 11.57
C GLN A 33 9.18 -13.71 11.14
N PRO A 34 8.28 -12.85 11.65
CA PRO A 34 6.97 -12.70 11.05
C PRO A 34 7.15 -12.32 9.57
N HIS A 35 6.30 -12.86 8.68
CA HIS A 35 6.36 -12.57 7.24
C HIS A 35 6.54 -11.06 7.02
N SER A 36 7.65 -10.67 6.40
CA SER A 36 7.88 -9.28 6.03
C SER A 36 7.08 -8.95 4.78
N PHE A 37 6.17 -7.98 4.90
CA PHE A 37 5.40 -7.44 3.79
C PHE A 37 5.90 -6.04 3.46
N PHE A 38 5.80 -5.67 2.19
CA PHE A 38 5.82 -4.26 1.79
C PHE A 38 4.41 -3.85 1.36
N TYR A 39 4.14 -2.55 1.45
CA TYR A 39 2.86 -1.96 1.07
C TYR A 39 3.01 -1.16 -0.22
N LEU A 40 1.97 -1.20 -1.05
CA LEU A 40 1.81 -0.39 -2.25
C LEU A 40 0.49 0.37 -2.17
N GLY A 41 0.56 1.70 -2.07
CA GLY A 41 -0.60 2.58 -2.25
C GLY A 41 -0.70 3.05 -3.70
N VAL A 42 -1.89 2.98 -4.29
CA VAL A 42 -2.19 3.48 -5.63
C VAL A 42 -3.40 4.39 -5.54
N THR A 43 -3.21 5.67 -5.85
CA THR A 43 -4.27 6.69 -5.83
C THR A 43 -4.29 7.45 -7.14
N GLY A 44 -5.48 7.88 -7.55
CA GLY A 44 -5.66 8.64 -8.78
C GLY A 44 -7.13 8.81 -9.17
N GLN A 45 -7.36 9.25 -10.40
CA GLN A 45 -8.71 9.43 -10.93
C GLN A 45 -8.77 9.18 -12.44
N ILE A 46 -9.92 8.72 -12.92
CA ILE A 46 -10.28 8.70 -14.34
C ILE A 46 -10.99 10.02 -14.65
N GLU A 47 -10.28 10.95 -15.28
CA GLU A 47 -10.79 12.30 -15.52
C GLU A 47 -11.88 12.29 -16.60
N SER A 48 -11.56 11.74 -17.77
CA SER A 48 -12.39 11.87 -18.95
C SER A 48 -12.08 10.86 -20.06
N LEU A 49 -12.95 10.82 -21.09
CA LEU A 49 -12.80 9.99 -22.28
C LEU A 49 -13.31 10.72 -23.53
N LYS A 50 -12.54 10.62 -24.61
CA LYS A 50 -12.97 11.00 -25.98
C LYS A 50 -13.36 9.74 -26.74
N TYR A 51 -14.66 9.56 -26.96
CA TYR A 51 -15.21 8.38 -27.64
C TYR A 51 -16.10 8.78 -28.82
N ALA A 52 -15.87 8.19 -29.99
CA ALA A 52 -16.59 8.56 -31.21
C ALA A 52 -18.03 8.02 -31.24
N ASN A 53 -18.25 6.78 -30.80
CA ASN A 53 -19.44 6.00 -31.19
C ASN A 53 -20.69 6.17 -30.31
N THR A 54 -20.57 6.73 -29.10
CA THR A 54 -21.72 7.05 -28.24
C THR A 54 -21.58 8.43 -27.62
N ASP A 55 -22.69 9.10 -27.38
CA ASP A 55 -22.76 10.41 -26.73
C ASP A 55 -22.87 10.33 -25.20
N GLY A 56 -23.16 9.15 -24.64
CA GLY A 56 -23.13 8.93 -23.21
C GLY A 56 -22.65 7.53 -22.84
N ILE A 57 -21.83 7.44 -21.79
CA ILE A 57 -21.19 6.20 -21.34
C ILE A 57 -20.87 6.27 -19.84
N SER A 58 -20.74 5.12 -19.20
CA SER A 58 -20.16 5.01 -17.85
C SER A 58 -18.88 4.20 -17.93
N VAL A 59 -17.90 4.54 -17.11
CA VAL A 59 -16.64 3.80 -17.03
C VAL A 59 -16.62 2.94 -15.78
N LYS A 60 -16.17 1.69 -15.91
CA LYS A 60 -15.86 0.80 -14.79
C LYS A 60 -14.36 0.55 -14.76
N TYR A 61 -13.77 0.54 -13.58
CA TYR A 61 -12.39 0.06 -13.38
C TYR A 61 -12.36 -1.20 -12.53
N GLU A 62 -11.30 -1.98 -12.71
CA GLU A 62 -10.95 -3.11 -11.85
C GLU A 62 -9.44 -3.27 -11.78
N PHE A 63 -8.91 -3.46 -10.57
CA PHE A 63 -7.53 -3.79 -10.33
C PHE A 63 -7.37 -5.31 -10.31
N LEU A 64 -6.57 -5.81 -11.24
CA LEU A 64 -6.17 -7.21 -11.30
C LEU A 64 -4.77 -7.33 -10.71
N ALA A 65 -4.62 -8.19 -9.71
CA ALA A 65 -3.35 -8.43 -9.06
C ALA A 65 -3.14 -9.93 -8.84
N GLY A 66 -1.88 -10.34 -8.80
CA GLY A 66 -1.50 -11.72 -8.56
C GLY A 66 -1.91 -12.24 -7.18
N SER A 67 -1.83 -13.56 -7.03
CA SER A 67 -2.25 -14.27 -5.80
C SER A 67 -1.52 -13.83 -4.52
N ARG A 68 -0.33 -13.21 -4.67
CA ARG A 68 0.51 -12.73 -3.56
C ARG A 68 0.18 -11.30 -3.13
N TRP A 69 -0.63 -10.58 -3.90
CA TRP A 69 -1.10 -9.25 -3.57
C TRP A 69 -2.37 -9.34 -2.75
N LYS A 70 -2.29 -8.96 -1.49
CA LYS A 70 -3.44 -8.90 -0.60
C LYS A 70 -3.98 -7.47 -0.59
N LEU A 71 -5.26 -7.29 -0.92
CA LEU A 71 -5.95 -6.02 -0.72
C LEU A 71 -6.02 -5.74 0.79
N VAL A 72 -5.47 -4.60 1.20
CA VAL A 72 -5.45 -4.14 2.59
C VAL A 72 -6.54 -3.11 2.82
N GLU A 73 -6.64 -2.13 1.92
CA GLU A 73 -7.57 -1.01 2.02
C GLU A 73 -8.02 -0.53 0.63
N GLY A 74 -9.16 0.16 0.59
CA GLY A 74 -9.70 0.77 -0.62
C GLY A 74 -10.57 -0.17 -1.44
N LYS A 75 -10.96 0.30 -2.63
CA LYS A 75 -11.83 -0.46 -3.55
C LYS A 75 -11.03 -0.88 -4.78
N ASN A 76 -10.89 -2.18 -4.99
CA ASN A 76 -10.24 -2.71 -6.17
C ASN A 76 -11.11 -2.63 -7.44
N LYS A 77 -12.38 -2.24 -7.33
CA LYS A 77 -13.27 -2.04 -8.48
C LYS A 77 -14.28 -0.93 -8.21
N GLY A 78 -14.70 -0.26 -9.26
CA GLY A 78 -15.68 0.81 -9.17
C GLY A 78 -16.32 1.10 -10.51
N GLN A 79 -17.52 1.70 -10.47
CA GLN A 79 -18.24 2.19 -11.65
C GLN A 79 -18.54 3.67 -11.46
N SER A 80 -18.27 4.47 -12.48
CA SER A 80 -18.54 5.90 -12.52
C SER A 80 -20.03 6.16 -12.69
N GLN A 81 -20.43 7.41 -12.47
CA GLN A 81 -21.70 7.90 -12.97
C GLN A 81 -21.78 7.79 -14.51
N PHE A 82 -23.00 7.81 -15.05
CA PHE A 82 -23.20 7.94 -16.49
C PHE A 82 -22.88 9.38 -16.90
N GLY A 83 -21.93 9.56 -17.82
CA GLY A 83 -21.52 10.86 -18.34
C GLY A 83 -22.00 11.05 -19.76
N PHE A 84 -22.19 12.31 -20.18
CA PHE A 84 -22.55 12.68 -21.54
C PHE A 84 -21.52 13.64 -22.12
N LYS A 85 -21.37 13.62 -23.45
CA LYS A 85 -20.48 14.54 -24.15
C LYS A 85 -20.91 15.98 -23.91
N SER A 86 -19.93 16.85 -23.72
CA SER A 86 -20.20 18.29 -23.73
C SER A 86 -20.74 18.73 -25.09
N LYS A 87 -21.61 19.74 -25.10
CA LYS A 87 -22.13 20.37 -26.33
C LYS A 87 -21.12 21.31 -27.02
N GLY A 88 -19.93 21.50 -26.43
CA GLY A 88 -18.88 22.37 -26.95
C GLY A 88 -17.95 21.67 -27.96
N PHE A 89 -16.92 22.39 -28.39
CA PHE A 89 -15.91 21.86 -29.33
C PHE A 89 -15.16 20.64 -28.79
N ASN A 90 -14.97 20.57 -27.46
CA ASN A 90 -14.36 19.42 -26.82
C ASN A 90 -15.44 18.40 -26.46
N ARG A 91 -15.75 17.49 -27.40
CA ARG A 91 -16.76 16.41 -27.30
C ARG A 91 -16.32 15.27 -26.36
N GLU A 92 -15.83 15.63 -25.19
CA GLU A 92 -15.30 14.75 -24.16
C GLU A 92 -16.34 14.49 -23.07
N ILE A 93 -16.29 13.30 -22.48
CA ILE A 93 -17.12 12.90 -21.35
C ILE A 93 -16.26 12.97 -20.10
N VAL A 94 -16.70 13.68 -19.07
CA VAL A 94 -15.93 13.94 -17.84
C VAL A 94 -16.60 13.26 -16.65
N TRP A 95 -15.82 12.56 -15.83
CA TRP A 95 -16.29 11.94 -14.59
C TRP A 95 -15.53 12.39 -13.35
N ASN A 96 -14.22 12.67 -13.46
CA ASN A 96 -13.34 12.86 -12.30
C ASN A 96 -13.53 11.73 -11.27
N PHE A 97 -13.46 10.48 -11.76
CA PHE A 97 -13.82 9.31 -10.97
C PHE A 97 -12.63 8.79 -10.17
N PRO A 98 -12.58 8.97 -8.84
CA PRO A 98 -11.41 8.64 -8.04
C PRO A 98 -11.29 7.13 -7.79
N PHE A 99 -10.06 6.69 -7.60
CA PHE A 99 -9.73 5.38 -7.07
C PHE A 99 -8.60 5.49 -6.04
N ASP A 100 -8.68 4.66 -5.02
CA ASP A 100 -7.70 4.54 -3.95
C ASP A 100 -7.67 3.08 -3.52
N VAL A 101 -6.49 2.48 -3.56
CA VAL A 101 -6.27 1.09 -3.22
C VAL A 101 -4.90 0.89 -2.58
N THR A 102 -4.85 0.11 -1.52
CA THR A 102 -3.61 -0.29 -0.85
C THR A 102 -3.49 -1.81 -0.84
N TYR A 103 -2.34 -2.30 -1.29
CA TYR A 103 -1.98 -3.72 -1.25
C TYR A 103 -0.80 -3.98 -0.32
N ALA A 104 -0.75 -5.19 0.23
CA ALA A 104 0.43 -5.77 0.85
C ALA A 104 0.92 -6.96 0.03
N SER A 105 2.23 -7.10 -0.12
CA SER A 105 2.84 -8.24 -0.81
C SER A 105 4.20 -8.60 -0.20
N THR A 106 4.64 -9.83 -0.45
CA THR A 106 5.99 -10.33 -0.10
C THR A 106 6.93 -10.33 -1.31
N ASN A 107 6.44 -10.06 -2.53
CA ASN A 107 7.26 -9.91 -3.74
C ASN A 107 6.55 -9.05 -4.81
N VAL A 108 7.28 -8.64 -5.84
CA VAL A 108 6.77 -7.73 -6.90
C VAL A 108 6.15 -8.45 -8.11
N LYS A 109 6.10 -9.79 -8.13
CA LYS A 109 5.59 -10.54 -9.29
C LYS A 109 4.07 -10.34 -9.42
N GLU A 110 3.57 -10.36 -10.66
CA GLU A 110 2.12 -10.19 -10.95
C GLU A 110 1.55 -8.88 -10.37
N TRP A 111 2.28 -7.80 -10.58
CA TRP A 111 1.99 -6.46 -10.07
C TRP A 111 0.55 -6.01 -10.37
N PRO A 112 -0.12 -5.25 -9.47
CA PRO A 112 -1.48 -4.77 -9.71
C PRO A 112 -1.59 -3.93 -10.99
N GLN A 113 -2.53 -4.28 -11.85
CA GLN A 113 -2.83 -3.58 -13.09
C GLN A 113 -4.26 -3.04 -13.06
N ILE A 114 -4.46 -1.80 -13.51
CA ILE A 114 -5.79 -1.23 -13.69
C ILE A 114 -6.33 -1.61 -15.07
N VAL A 115 -7.55 -2.15 -15.09
CA VAL A 115 -8.33 -2.44 -16.30
C VAL A 115 -9.53 -1.51 -16.33
N ILE A 116 -9.81 -0.94 -17.50
CA ILE A 116 -10.89 0.03 -17.72
C ILE A 116 -11.88 -0.56 -18.73
N TYR A 117 -13.17 -0.47 -18.42
CA TYR A 117 -14.30 -0.89 -19.25
C TYR A 117 -15.21 0.30 -19.51
N CYS A 118 -15.72 0.43 -20.74
CA CYS A 118 -16.59 1.53 -21.18
C CYS A 118 -17.79 0.95 -21.94
#